data_AF-L0W8W3-F1
#
_entry.id   AF-L0W8W3-F1
#
_cell.length_a   1.000
_cell.length_b   1.000
_cell.length_c   1.000
_cell.angle_alpha   90.00
_cell.angle_beta   90.00
_cell.angle_gamma   90.00
#
_symmetry.space_group_name_H-M   'P 1'
#
loop_
_entity.id
_entity.type
_entity.pdbx_description
1 polymer ?
#
loop_
_entity_poly.entity_id
_entity_poly.type
_entity_poly.pdbx_seq_one_letter_code
_entity_poly.pdbx_strand_id
1 'polypeptide(L)'
;MSITKRRQFTDSAIKQAYEEAGSLSGMAERLNITYPTAATWAHELGLTLKHQGYNKPTLEITGLQCRHAREYLGLTRDMFCAKSKVSKTAIREFELGNSTLRKGNMDKVMKLFRHYRVTFNSDGTFE
;
A
#
# COMPACT_ATOMS: atom_id res chain seq x y z
N MET A 1 -24.64 -13.80 21.68
CA MET A 1 -24.22 -12.75 20.73
C MET A 1 -25.41 -12.38 19.85
N SER A 2 -25.68 -11.09 19.68
CA SER A 2 -26.96 -10.54 19.18
C SER A 2 -27.35 -11.04 17.78
N ILE A 3 -28.45 -11.80 17.73
CA ILE A 3 -29.12 -12.36 16.55
C ILE A 3 -29.90 -11.27 15.76
N THR A 4 -29.88 -10.01 16.22
CA THR A 4 -30.93 -9.04 15.88
C THR A 4 -30.64 -8.17 14.65
N LYS A 5 -29.37 -7.91 14.29
CA LYS A 5 -29.05 -6.97 13.20
C LYS A 5 -29.28 -7.54 11.79
N ARG A 6 -29.02 -8.84 11.57
CA ARG A 6 -29.20 -9.47 10.24
C ARG A 6 -30.66 -9.53 9.80
N ARG A 7 -31.62 -9.63 10.73
CA ARG A 7 -33.06 -9.60 10.43
C ARG A 7 -33.56 -8.24 9.93
N GLN A 8 -32.80 -7.17 10.12
CA GLN A 8 -33.17 -5.81 9.70
C GLN A 8 -32.80 -5.53 8.24
N PHE A 9 -31.95 -6.36 7.63
CA PHE A 9 -31.49 -6.18 6.27
C PHE A 9 -31.88 -7.38 5.43
N THR A 10 -32.50 -7.13 4.27
CA THR A 10 -32.72 -8.16 3.27
C THR A 10 -31.40 -8.49 2.57
N ASP A 11 -31.29 -9.71 2.07
CA ASP A 11 -30.14 -10.13 1.25
C ASP A 11 -29.94 -9.18 0.05
N SER A 12 -31.03 -8.66 -0.53
CA SER A 12 -30.98 -7.65 -1.59
C SER A 12 -30.33 -6.33 -1.16
N ALA A 13 -30.67 -5.83 0.04
CA ALA A 13 -30.10 -4.60 0.57
C ALA A 13 -28.60 -4.75 0.87
N ILE A 14 -28.18 -5.92 1.33
CA ILE A 14 -26.77 -6.22 1.59
C ILE A 14 -25.96 -6.26 0.28
N LYS A 15 -26.51 -6.92 -0.75
CA LYS A 15 -25.87 -6.97 -2.08
C LYS A 15 -25.76 -5.57 -2.70
N GLN A 16 -26.84 -4.79 -2.66
CA GLN A 16 -26.87 -3.43 -3.20
C GLN A 16 -25.87 -2.52 -2.46
N ALA A 17 -25.81 -2.60 -1.12
CA ALA A 17 -24.86 -1.81 -0.33
C ALA A 17 -23.40 -2.10 -0.72
N TYR A 18 -23.07 -3.35 -1.02
CA TYR A 18 -21.76 -3.75 -1.51
C TYR A 18 -21.50 -3.28 -2.95
N GLU A 19 -22.45 -3.48 -3.87
CA GLU A 19 -22.33 -3.05 -5.27
C GLU A 19 -22.10 -1.54 -5.38
N GLU A 20 -22.89 -0.76 -4.65
CA GLU A 20 -22.74 0.69 -4.60
C GLU A 20 -21.41 1.10 -3.94
N ALA A 21 -20.85 0.29 -3.03
CA ALA A 21 -19.68 0.68 -2.23
C ALA A 21 -18.37 0.26 -2.88
N GLY A 22 -18.41 -0.81 -3.69
CA GLY A 22 -17.27 -1.42 -4.33
C GLY A 22 -16.21 -1.99 -3.36
N SER A 23 -16.48 -2.04 -2.05
CA SER A 23 -15.57 -2.53 -1.02
C SER A 23 -16.31 -2.98 0.25
N LEU A 24 -15.71 -3.92 0.98
CA LEU A 24 -16.25 -4.39 2.28
C LEU A 24 -16.27 -3.29 3.34
N SER A 25 -15.27 -2.40 3.36
CA SER A 25 -15.24 -1.26 4.29
C SER A 25 -16.38 -0.28 4.01
N GLY A 26 -16.63 0.07 2.75
CA GLY A 26 -17.74 0.96 2.39
C GLY A 26 -19.11 0.32 2.65
N MET A 27 -19.25 -1.00 2.46
CA MET A 27 -20.44 -1.75 2.86
C MET A 27 -20.66 -1.68 4.38
N ALA A 28 -19.60 -1.84 5.17
CA ALA A 28 -19.67 -1.78 6.63
C ALA A 28 -20.12 -0.40 7.14
N GLU A 29 -19.57 0.67 6.55
CA GLU A 29 -19.97 2.06 6.85
C GLU A 29 -21.44 2.31 6.50
N ARG A 30 -21.90 1.91 5.32
CA ARG A 30 -23.29 2.13 4.87
C ARG A 30 -24.31 1.38 5.70
N LEU A 31 -24.01 0.15 6.08
CA LEU A 31 -24.91 -0.67 6.88
C LEU A 31 -24.74 -0.42 8.39
N ASN A 32 -23.81 0.46 8.79
CA ASN A 32 -23.45 0.73 10.18
C ASN A 32 -23.16 -0.58 10.97
N ILE A 33 -22.35 -1.43 10.34
CA ILE A 33 -21.87 -2.72 10.88
C ILE A 33 -20.34 -2.71 10.94
N THR A 34 -19.75 -3.69 11.63
CA THR A 34 -18.30 -3.83 11.67
C THR A 34 -17.79 -4.54 10.42
N TYR A 35 -16.53 -4.29 10.06
CA TYR A 35 -15.87 -4.94 8.92
C TYR A 35 -15.94 -6.48 8.97
N PRO A 36 -15.68 -7.15 10.13
CA PRO A 36 -15.81 -8.60 10.22
C PRO A 36 -17.24 -9.08 9.89
N THR A 37 -18.27 -8.37 10.35
CA THR A 37 -19.66 -8.70 10.02
C THR A 37 -19.95 -8.53 8.53
N ALA A 38 -19.45 -7.46 7.91
CA ALA A 38 -19.59 -7.26 6.47
C ALA A 38 -18.90 -8.38 5.66
N ALA A 39 -17.70 -8.79 6.09
CA ALA A 39 -16.96 -9.90 5.47
C ALA A 39 -17.72 -11.24 5.61
N THR A 40 -18.25 -11.54 6.80
CA THR A 40 -19.08 -12.74 7.02
C THR A 40 -20.31 -12.74 6.13
N TRP A 41 -21.08 -11.64 6.07
CA TRP A 41 -22.30 -11.57 5.27
C TRP A 41 -22.01 -11.67 3.77
N ALA A 42 -20.93 -11.03 3.30
CA ALA A 42 -20.53 -11.13 1.90
C ALA A 42 -20.15 -12.57 1.50
N HIS A 43 -19.48 -13.29 2.40
CA HIS A 43 -19.15 -14.70 2.21
C HIS A 43 -20.41 -15.58 2.21
N GLU A 44 -21.30 -15.42 3.19
CA GLU A 44 -22.56 -16.18 3.28
C GLU A 44 -23.48 -15.96 2.07
N LEU A 45 -23.48 -14.76 1.49
CA LEU A 45 -24.29 -14.40 0.32
C LEU A 45 -23.61 -14.74 -1.02
N GLY A 46 -22.38 -15.28 -0.99
CA GLY A 46 -21.63 -15.62 -2.19
C GLY A 46 -21.27 -14.41 -3.06
N LEU A 47 -21.04 -13.25 -2.46
CA LEU A 47 -20.68 -12.04 -3.21
C LEU A 47 -19.31 -12.20 -3.87
N THR A 48 -19.20 -11.87 -5.16
CA THR A 48 -17.92 -11.77 -5.85
C THR A 48 -17.17 -10.54 -5.36
N LEU A 49 -16.32 -10.75 -4.37
CA LEU A 49 -15.51 -9.68 -3.81
C LEU A 49 -14.49 -9.19 -4.84
N LYS A 50 -14.41 -7.88 -5.03
CA LYS A 50 -13.33 -7.28 -5.80
C LYS A 50 -12.07 -7.56 -4.98
N HIS A 51 -11.19 -8.42 -5.51
CA HIS A 51 -9.87 -8.62 -4.93
C HIS A 51 -9.15 -7.28 -4.95
N GLN A 52 -9.21 -6.55 -3.84
CA GLN A 52 -8.31 -5.45 -3.55
C GLN A 52 -6.95 -6.08 -3.21
N GLY A 53 -6.34 -6.70 -4.21
CA GLY A 53 -4.95 -7.11 -4.13
C GLY A 53 -4.09 -5.88 -3.88
N TYR A 54 -2.94 -6.08 -3.24
CA TYR A 54 -1.95 -5.01 -3.16
C TYR A 54 -1.51 -4.66 -4.58
N ASN A 55 -1.95 -3.51 -5.07
CA ASN A 55 -1.44 -2.96 -6.31
C ASN A 55 0.01 -2.59 -6.09
N LYS A 56 0.91 -3.30 -6.78
CA LYS A 56 2.35 -2.99 -6.77
C LYS A 56 2.49 -1.53 -7.20
N PRO A 57 3.04 -0.65 -6.36
CA PRO A 57 3.18 0.76 -6.71
C PRO A 57 4.08 0.87 -7.93
N THR A 58 3.68 1.68 -8.90
CA THR A 58 4.61 2.19 -9.92
C THR A 58 5.67 2.98 -9.18
N LEU A 59 6.89 2.45 -9.15
CA LEU A 59 7.99 3.05 -8.43
C LEU A 59 8.63 4.14 -9.28
N GLU A 60 8.96 5.29 -8.67
CA GLU A 60 9.68 6.39 -9.35
C GLU A 60 11.11 5.98 -9.75
N ILE A 61 11.72 5.08 -8.98
CA ILE A 61 13.09 4.58 -9.23
C ILE A 61 13.20 3.08 -8.97
N THR A 62 14.18 2.45 -9.61
CA THR A 62 14.59 1.07 -9.35
C THR A 62 15.49 0.97 -8.10
N GLY A 63 15.60 -0.23 -7.56
CA GLY A 63 16.51 -0.52 -6.44
C GLY A 63 17.98 -0.23 -6.79
N LEU A 64 18.38 -0.54 -8.02
CA LEU A 64 19.74 -0.30 -8.50
C LEU A 64 20.06 1.20 -8.55
N GLN A 65 19.14 2.01 -9.08
CA GLN A 65 19.27 3.48 -9.07
C GLN A 65 19.36 4.03 -7.64
N CYS A 66 18.52 3.54 -6.73
CA CYS A 66 18.57 3.93 -5.32
C CYS A 66 19.95 3.64 -4.71
N ARG A 67 20.53 2.46 -5.02
CA ARG A 67 21.86 2.07 -4.55
C ARG A 67 22.94 3.02 -5.08
N HIS A 68 22.96 3.26 -6.39
CA HIS A 68 23.95 4.13 -7.02
C HIS A 68 23.86 5.57 -6.52
N ALA A 69 22.65 6.13 -6.40
CA ALA A 69 22.44 7.47 -5.86
C ALA A 69 22.90 7.56 -4.40
N ARG A 70 22.61 6.54 -3.58
CA ARG A 70 23.09 6.49 -2.19
C ARG A 70 24.62 6.44 -2.12
N GLU A 71 25.26 5.63 -2.95
CA GLU A 71 26.72 5.47 -3.00
C GLU A 71 27.40 6.74 -3.54
N TYR A 72 26.81 7.39 -4.54
CA TYR A 72 27.25 8.69 -5.06
C TYR A 72 27.26 9.77 -3.98
N LEU A 73 26.25 9.78 -3.10
CA LEU A 73 26.19 10.67 -1.94
C LEU A 73 27.17 10.30 -0.81
N GLY A 74 27.96 9.22 -0.97
CA GLY A 74 28.88 8.73 0.06
C GLY A 74 28.17 8.18 1.29
N LEU A 75 26.87 7.85 1.20
CA LEU A 75 26.09 7.40 2.35
C LEU A 75 26.14 5.89 2.51
N THR A 76 26.47 5.43 3.71
CA THR A 76 26.24 4.03 4.08
C THR A 76 24.75 3.75 4.18
N ARG A 77 24.35 2.48 4.05
CA ARG A 77 22.94 2.09 4.19
C ARG A 77 22.39 2.48 5.57
N ASP A 78 23.20 2.40 6.61
CA ASP A 78 22.81 2.82 7.97
C ASP A 78 22.54 4.33 8.06
N MET A 79 23.43 5.15 7.52
CA MET A 79 23.24 6.61 7.48
C MET A 79 22.00 6.98 6.67
N PHE A 80 21.80 6.32 5.53
CA PHE A 80 20.65 6.54 4.67
C PHE A 80 19.33 6.18 5.37
N CYS A 81 19.29 5.07 6.11
CA CYS A 81 18.11 4.65 6.87
C CYS A 81 17.82 5.60 8.04
N ALA A 82 18.85 6.05 8.76
CA ALA A 82 18.69 7.01 9.85
C ALA A 82 18.06 8.34 9.39
N LYS A 83 18.37 8.76 8.16
CA LYS A 83 17.84 9.99 7.52
C LYS A 83 16.47 9.80 6.88
N SER A 84 16.27 8.72 6.12
CA SER A 84 15.00 8.45 5.42
C SER A 84 13.89 7.92 6.33
N LYS A 85 14.23 7.42 7.53
CA LYS A 85 13.30 6.75 8.45
C LYS A 85 12.62 5.53 7.80
N VAL A 86 13.36 4.84 6.93
CA VAL A 86 13.00 3.54 6.35
C VAL A 86 13.91 2.47 6.94
N SER A 87 13.37 1.28 7.21
CA SER A 87 14.14 0.19 7.82
C SER A 87 15.29 -0.27 6.92
N LYS A 88 16.43 -0.64 7.53
CA LYS A 88 17.60 -1.17 6.84
C LYS A 88 17.30 -2.38 5.96
N THR A 89 16.49 -3.30 6.46
CA THR A 89 16.09 -4.50 5.71
C THR A 89 15.31 -4.14 4.46
N ALA A 90 14.31 -3.25 4.56
CA ALA A 90 13.54 -2.82 3.38
C ALA A 90 14.41 -2.13 2.33
N ILE A 91 15.33 -1.24 2.73
CA ILE A 91 16.27 -0.60 1.79
C ILE A 91 17.21 -1.64 1.17
N ARG A 92 17.74 -2.58 1.95
CA ARG A 92 18.62 -3.64 1.44
C ARG A 92 17.91 -4.51 0.40
N GLU A 93 16.75 -5.07 0.73
CA GLU A 93 16.01 -5.94 -0.17
C GLU A 93 15.55 -5.20 -1.42
N PHE A 94 15.22 -3.90 -1.30
CA PHE A 94 14.90 -3.08 -2.44
C PHE A 94 16.12 -2.85 -3.36
N GLU A 95 17.26 -2.43 -2.80
CA GLU A 95 18.49 -2.19 -3.56
C GLU A 95 19.04 -3.46 -4.25
N LEU A 96 18.76 -4.63 -3.69
CA LEU A 96 19.10 -5.93 -4.28
C LEU A 96 18.09 -6.40 -5.33
N GLY A 97 16.95 -5.73 -5.49
CA GLY A 97 15.89 -6.13 -6.41
C GLY A 97 14.98 -7.26 -5.90
N ASN A 98 15.17 -7.71 -4.65
CA ASN A 98 14.39 -8.79 -4.04
C ASN A 98 12.99 -8.36 -3.59
N SER A 99 12.77 -7.06 -3.38
CA SER A 99 11.49 -6.52 -2.94
C SER A 99 11.18 -5.16 -3.57
N THR A 100 9.94 -4.70 -3.42
CA THR A 100 9.54 -3.34 -3.78
C THR A 100 9.15 -2.55 -2.55
N LEU A 101 9.51 -1.27 -2.53
CA LEU A 101 9.10 -0.39 -1.47
C LEU A 101 7.61 -0.07 -1.60
N ARG A 102 6.91 -0.03 -0.45
CA ARG A 102 5.56 0.54 -0.39
C ARG A 102 5.64 2.03 -0.69
N LYS A 103 4.56 2.59 -1.26
CA LYS A 103 4.46 4.01 -1.64
C LYS A 103 4.99 4.96 -0.55
N GLY A 104 4.49 4.85 0.69
CA GLY A 104 4.93 5.73 1.77
C GLY A 104 6.42 5.60 2.18
N ASN A 105 7.08 4.48 1.91
CA ASN A 105 8.53 4.36 2.09
C ASN A 105 9.29 4.92 0.88
N MET A 106 8.76 4.75 -0.33
CA MET A 106 9.31 5.37 -1.53
C MET A 106 9.27 6.90 -1.43
N ASP A 107 8.16 7.47 -0.98
CA ASP A 107 8.01 8.92 -0.79
C ASP A 107 9.08 9.50 0.15
N LYS A 108 9.41 8.76 1.23
CA LYS A 108 10.49 9.15 2.17
C LYS A 108 11.87 9.08 1.52
N VAL A 109 12.12 8.04 0.73
CA VAL A 109 13.38 7.86 -0.02
C VAL A 109 13.55 8.99 -1.04
N MET A 110 12.53 9.26 -1.86
CA MET A 110 12.55 10.33 -2.84
C MET A 110 12.67 11.71 -2.21
N LYS A 111 11.99 11.96 -1.08
CA LYS A 111 12.14 13.20 -0.31
C LYS A 111 13.58 13.39 0.16
N LEU A 112 14.25 12.32 0.60
CA LEU A 112 15.66 12.40 1.01
C LEU A 112 16.57 12.70 -0.18
N PHE A 113 16.37 12.04 -1.33
CA PHE A 113 17.15 12.34 -2.53
C PHE A 113 16.97 13.78 -3.00
N ARG A 114 15.73 14.29 -3.02
CA ARG A 114 15.46 15.71 -3.32
C ARG A 114 16.14 16.66 -2.33
N HIS A 115 16.21 16.30 -1.04
CA HIS A 115 16.95 17.09 -0.05
C HIS A 115 18.45 17.15 -0.34
N TYR A 116 19.01 16.07 -0.88
CA TYR A 116 20.38 16.01 -1.38
C TYR A 116 20.57 16.56 -2.80
N ARG A 117 19.53 17.19 -3.38
CA ARG A 117 19.49 17.71 -4.75
C ARG A 117 19.69 16.65 -5.83
N VAL A 118 19.45 15.38 -5.52
CA VAL A 118 19.47 14.29 -6.50
C VAL A 118 18.14 14.25 -7.24
N THR A 119 18.21 14.34 -8.57
CA THR A 119 17.07 14.24 -9.48
C THR A 119 17.25 13.03 -10.40
N PHE A 120 16.22 12.20 -10.55
CA PHE A 120 16.26 11.02 -11.40
C PHE A 120 15.64 11.31 -12.76
N ASN A 121 16.35 10.95 -13.81
CA ASN A 121 15.93 11.09 -15.20
C ASN A 121 15.16 9.85 -15.67
N SER A 122 14.36 10.01 -16.73
CA SER A 122 13.57 8.93 -17.33
C SER A 122 14.41 7.84 -17.99
N ASP A 123 15.67 8.12 -18.32
CA ASP A 123 16.61 7.20 -18.96
C ASP A 123 17.36 6.30 -17.97
N GLY A 124 17.12 6.47 -16.67
CA GLY A 124 17.77 5.70 -15.63
C GLY A 124 18.90 6.43 -14.90
N THR A 125 19.34 7.59 -15.40
CA THR A 125 20.43 8.39 -14.81
C THR A 125 19.94 9.30 -13.67
N PHE A 126 20.88 9.90 -12.93
CA PHE A 126 20.58 10.91 -11.93
C PHE A 126 21.67 11.99 -11.88
N GLU A 127 21.30 13.20 -11.49
CA GLU A 127 22.16 14.38 -11.32
C GLU A 127 21.96 15.04 -9.95
#